data_AF-A0A0J7KX88-F1
#
_entry.id   AF-A0A0J7KX88-F1
#
_cell.length_a   1.000
_cell.length_b   1.000
_cell.length_c   1.000
_cell.angle_alpha   90.00
_cell.angle_beta   90.00
_cell.angle_gamma   90.00
#
_symmetry.space_group_name_H-M   'P 1'
#
loop_
_entity.id
_entity.type
_entity.pdbx_description
1 polymer ?
#
loop_
_entity_poly.entity_id
_entity_poly.type
_entity_poly.pdbx_seq_one_letter_code
_entity_poly.pdbx_strand_id
1 'polypeptide(L)'
;MEVVGPVRVVHQYVNMPEQSAEFYNETTGQLEEVHGCRPAMGYSFAAGTTDGPGSFSFKQGTTTSNPFWNAVRNFLAAPTRDDIRCQGAKPILLATGRMKLPYQWQPNIVSTQVAIIGNIVIAGVPAEFTTMSGRRLREAIKKVMNDASDGETFVIVAGLCNTYSDYVTTPEEYQIQRYEGASTIYGPHTLTIYLKQYQELVQAAAQKKFIPPGPPASKLLQSNLITLVPPVLYDTPRWGRNFGDVIQQPPKFASPGDTVTVIFVAGHPRNNLMTDSTFLTVERLEDDEVWLPIATDADWETKFQWTRTSMILGSSQVTITWEISQDVKPGEYRIRHNGYYRYILGGVYPYYGVTNHFRVAPALQKIRRRNYG
;
A
#
# COMPACT_ATOMS: atom_id res chain seq x y z
N MET A 1 -9.74 1.37 -29.25
CA MET A 1 -10.10 0.07 -29.85
C MET A 1 -10.96 -0.65 -28.84
N GLU A 2 -12.13 -1.15 -29.24
CA GLU A 2 -13.05 -1.86 -28.35
C GLU A 2 -12.55 -3.30 -28.14
N VAL A 3 -12.60 -3.78 -26.89
CA VAL A 3 -12.21 -5.16 -26.54
C VAL A 3 -13.44 -6.05 -26.68
N VAL A 4 -13.38 -7.02 -27.60
CA VAL A 4 -14.50 -7.90 -27.92
C VAL A 4 -14.11 -9.36 -27.65
N GLY A 5 -15.01 -10.12 -27.04
CA GLY A 5 -14.89 -11.57 -26.88
C GLY A 5 -15.39 -12.07 -25.52
N PRO A 6 -15.23 -13.37 -25.23
CA PRO A 6 -15.76 -13.98 -24.02
C PRO A 6 -15.04 -13.48 -22.77
N VAL A 7 -15.78 -13.43 -21.66
CA VAL A 7 -15.23 -13.23 -20.32
C VAL A 7 -15.07 -14.58 -19.64
N ARG A 8 -13.87 -14.88 -19.13
CA ARG A 8 -13.56 -16.08 -18.36
C ARG A 8 -12.72 -15.69 -17.16
N VAL A 9 -13.05 -16.24 -15.99
CA VAL A 9 -12.28 -16.01 -14.77
C VAL A 9 -12.00 -17.37 -14.14
N VAL A 10 -10.74 -17.61 -13.81
CA VAL A 10 -10.32 -18.81 -13.10
C VAL A 10 -9.50 -18.38 -11.90
N HIS A 11 -9.80 -19.01 -10.77
CA HIS A 11 -9.19 -18.76 -9.47
C HIS A 11 -8.80 -20.08 -8.84
N GLN A 12 -7.68 -20.10 -8.12
CA GLN A 12 -7.26 -21.24 -7.33
C GLN A 12 -6.42 -20.78 -6.13
N TYR A 13 -6.68 -21.37 -4.96
CA TYR A 13 -5.77 -21.31 -3.83
C TYR A 13 -4.62 -22.29 -3.99
N VAL A 14 -3.42 -21.86 -3.67
CA VAL A 14 -2.20 -22.66 -3.86
C VAL A 14 -1.39 -22.68 -2.58
N ASN A 15 -1.09 -23.87 -2.07
CA ASN A 15 -0.14 -24.04 -0.97
C ASN A 15 1.28 -24.03 -1.55
N MET A 16 1.90 -22.85 -1.58
CA MET A 16 3.17 -22.59 -2.26
C MET A 16 4.31 -23.52 -1.81
N PRO A 17 4.51 -23.78 -0.50
CA PRO A 17 5.52 -24.74 -0.03
C PRO A 17 5.34 -26.19 -0.49
N GLU A 18 4.17 -26.56 -1.01
CA GLU A 18 3.88 -27.93 -1.49
C GLU A 18 3.89 -28.01 -3.03
N GLN A 19 4.12 -26.90 -3.73
CA GLN A 19 4.17 -26.90 -5.19
C GLN A 19 5.55 -27.32 -5.70
N SER A 20 5.55 -27.95 -6.87
CA SER A 20 6.75 -28.20 -7.68
C SER A 20 6.60 -27.66 -9.10
N ALA A 21 7.72 -27.37 -9.75
CA ALA A 21 7.79 -26.98 -11.14
C ALA A 21 9.07 -27.51 -11.80
N GLU A 22 9.05 -27.65 -13.11
CA GLU A 22 10.27 -27.92 -13.88
C GLU A 22 11.04 -26.60 -14.08
N PHE A 23 12.34 -26.63 -13.82
CA PHE A 23 13.24 -25.50 -13.98
C PHE A 23 14.40 -25.90 -14.89
N TYR A 24 14.61 -25.14 -15.97
CA TYR A 24 15.81 -25.29 -16.78
C TYR A 24 16.93 -24.45 -16.20
N ASN A 25 17.95 -25.13 -15.67
CA ASN A 25 19.12 -24.48 -15.11
C ASN A 25 20.13 -24.21 -16.23
N GLU A 26 20.20 -22.96 -16.68
CA GLU A 26 21.10 -22.54 -17.76
C GLU A 26 22.58 -22.77 -17.43
N THR A 27 22.95 -22.82 -16.14
CA THR A 27 24.34 -23.05 -15.71
C THR A 27 24.75 -24.51 -15.85
N THR A 28 23.85 -25.44 -15.51
CA THR A 28 24.11 -26.90 -15.61
C THR A 28 23.66 -27.48 -16.95
N GLY A 29 22.82 -26.77 -17.69
CA GLY A 29 22.19 -27.23 -18.93
C GLY A 29 21.13 -28.31 -18.71
N GLN A 30 20.65 -28.50 -17.47
CA GLN A 30 19.75 -29.59 -17.10
C GLN A 30 18.36 -29.08 -16.69
N LEU A 31 17.36 -29.93 -16.91
CA LEU A 31 16.02 -29.75 -16.37
C LEU A 31 15.98 -30.39 -14.97
N GLU A 32 15.54 -29.61 -13.99
CA GLU A 32 15.49 -30.00 -12.59
C GLU A 32 14.05 -29.85 -12.07
N GLU A 33 13.58 -30.78 -11.25
CA GLU A 33 12.34 -30.57 -10.48
C GLU A 33 12.67 -29.74 -9.24
N VAL A 34 11.99 -28.61 -9.09
CA VAL A 34 12.18 -27.68 -7.99
C VAL A 34 10.91 -27.52 -7.18
N HIS A 35 11.05 -27.22 -5.89
CA HIS A 35 9.93 -27.12 -4.95
C HIS A 35 9.88 -25.78 -4.24
N GLY A 36 8.69 -25.40 -3.78
CA GLY A 36 8.50 -24.22 -2.94
C GLY A 36 9.03 -24.46 -1.53
N CYS A 37 9.59 -23.41 -0.92
CA CYS A 37 10.05 -23.45 0.46
C CYS A 37 8.98 -22.93 1.41
N ARG A 38 9.09 -23.32 2.70
CA ARG A 38 8.35 -22.62 3.76
C ARG A 38 8.75 -21.14 3.78
N PRO A 39 7.81 -20.21 4.04
CA PRO A 39 8.08 -18.78 4.11
C PRO A 39 9.27 -18.47 5.02
N ALA A 40 10.21 -17.67 4.51
CA ALA A 40 11.29 -17.10 5.29
C ALA A 40 11.79 -15.78 4.70
N MET A 41 12.07 -14.82 5.57
CA MET A 41 12.66 -13.53 5.23
C MET A 41 14.17 -13.56 5.43
N GLY A 42 14.91 -13.03 4.47
CA GLY A 42 16.37 -12.91 4.52
C GLY A 42 16.85 -11.73 5.34
N TYR A 43 18.15 -11.65 5.63
CA TYR A 43 18.74 -10.51 6.33
C TYR A 43 18.51 -9.17 5.62
N SER A 44 18.62 -9.15 4.28
CA SER A 44 18.43 -7.92 3.50
C SER A 44 17.01 -7.35 3.55
N PHE A 45 16.01 -8.10 4.05
CA PHE A 45 14.68 -7.55 4.34
C PHE A 45 14.77 -6.40 5.34
N ALA A 46 15.56 -6.55 6.41
CA ALA A 46 15.69 -5.52 7.43
C ALA A 46 16.50 -4.29 6.96
N ALA A 47 17.14 -4.37 5.78
CA ALA A 47 17.87 -3.24 5.19
C ALA A 47 16.95 -2.23 4.48
N GLY A 48 15.69 -2.59 4.20
CA GLY A 48 14.77 -1.78 3.41
C GLY A 48 15.31 -1.47 2.00
N THR A 49 14.76 -0.42 1.38
CA THR A 49 15.15 0.05 0.05
C THR A 49 15.65 1.50 0.08
N THR A 50 16.02 2.05 -1.08
CA THR A 50 16.30 3.48 -1.21
C THR A 50 15.06 4.35 -0.98
N ASP A 51 13.87 3.79 -1.17
CA ASP A 51 12.58 4.49 -1.04
C ASP A 51 12.04 4.44 0.39
N GLY A 52 12.61 3.56 1.22
CA GLY A 52 12.29 3.39 2.63
C GLY A 52 13.42 2.62 3.30
N PRO A 53 14.47 3.30 3.81
CA PRO A 53 15.62 2.63 4.38
C PRO A 53 15.21 1.86 5.64
N GLY A 54 15.74 0.65 5.76
CA GLY A 54 15.56 -0.16 6.96
C GLY A 54 16.29 0.41 8.17
N SER A 55 16.11 -0.24 9.32
CA SER A 55 16.73 0.16 10.57
C SER A 55 17.95 -0.71 10.90
N PHE A 56 18.71 -0.38 11.96
CA PHE A 56 19.73 -1.23 12.58
C PHE A 56 20.92 -1.67 11.68
N SER A 57 21.37 -0.83 10.74
CA SER A 57 22.61 -1.02 9.95
C SER A 57 22.65 -2.28 9.05
N PHE A 58 21.51 -2.91 8.77
CA PHE A 58 21.44 -3.98 7.77
C PHE A 58 21.78 -3.45 6.37
N LYS A 59 22.44 -4.28 5.54
CA LYS A 59 22.81 -3.94 4.16
C LYS A 59 22.14 -4.89 3.18
N GLN A 60 21.68 -4.34 2.06
CA GLN A 60 21.22 -5.18 0.94
C GLN A 60 22.39 -5.98 0.34
N GLY A 61 22.08 -7.14 -0.24
CA GLY A 61 23.07 -8.05 -0.82
C GLY A 61 23.74 -8.95 0.21
N THR A 62 23.18 -9.06 1.42
CA THR A 62 23.76 -9.89 2.48
C THR A 62 23.44 -11.37 2.23
N THR A 63 24.48 -12.15 1.93
CA THR A 63 24.40 -13.63 1.74
C THR A 63 24.96 -14.43 2.92
N THR A 64 25.50 -13.76 3.94
CA THR A 64 26.03 -14.38 5.16
C THR A 64 25.22 -13.99 6.40
N SER A 65 25.22 -14.83 7.43
CA SER A 65 24.48 -14.57 8.68
C SER A 65 25.34 -13.89 9.76
N ASN A 66 24.71 -13.26 10.75
CA ASN A 66 25.39 -12.66 11.90
C ASN A 66 25.04 -13.41 13.20
N PRO A 67 26.01 -13.80 14.04
CA PRO A 67 25.76 -14.52 15.29
C PRO A 67 24.77 -13.85 16.26
N PHE A 68 24.80 -12.52 16.38
CA PHE A 68 23.89 -11.77 17.26
C PHE A 68 22.44 -11.88 16.78
N TRP A 69 22.21 -11.61 15.49
CA TRP A 69 20.87 -11.70 14.90
C TRP A 69 20.35 -13.14 14.81
N ASN A 70 21.25 -14.12 14.66
CA ASN A 70 20.90 -15.53 14.78
C ASN A 70 20.36 -15.87 16.19
N ALA A 71 20.93 -15.31 17.25
CA ALA A 71 20.44 -15.53 18.62
C ALA A 71 19.04 -14.94 18.82
N VAL A 72 18.81 -13.70 18.36
CA VAL A 72 17.48 -13.04 18.40
C VAL A 72 16.45 -13.81 17.58
N ARG A 73 16.80 -14.25 16.36
CA ARG A 73 15.96 -15.11 15.52
C ARG A 73 15.61 -16.43 16.21
N ASN A 74 16.61 -17.13 16.75
CA ASN A 74 16.42 -18.46 17.32
C ASN A 74 15.53 -18.43 18.58
N PHE A 75 15.52 -17.30 19.31
CA PHE A 75 14.56 -17.08 20.40
C PHE A 75 13.11 -17.05 19.92
N LEU A 76 12.85 -16.54 18.71
CA LEU A 76 11.52 -16.46 18.12
C LEU A 76 11.10 -17.77 17.42
N ALA A 77 11.91 -18.22 16.46
CA ALA A 77 11.78 -19.53 15.80
C ALA A 77 13.07 -19.85 15.03
N ALA A 78 13.78 -20.90 15.44
CA ALA A 78 15.00 -21.34 14.75
C ALA A 78 14.66 -22.05 13.42
N PRO A 79 15.27 -21.66 12.29
CA PRO A 79 15.12 -22.38 11.02
C PRO A 79 15.73 -23.78 11.12
N THR A 80 15.09 -24.77 10.50
CA THR A 80 15.65 -26.13 10.42
C THR A 80 16.76 -26.20 9.36
N ARG A 81 17.53 -27.30 9.35
CA ARG A 81 18.52 -27.57 8.28
C ARG A 81 17.86 -27.62 6.90
N ASP A 82 16.63 -28.14 6.82
CA ASP A 82 15.89 -28.20 5.56
C ASP A 82 15.37 -26.84 5.12
N ASP A 83 14.95 -25.98 6.07
CA ASP A 83 14.58 -24.60 5.76
C ASP A 83 15.77 -23.84 5.15
N ILE A 84 16.96 -23.97 5.76
CA ILE A 84 18.20 -23.34 5.26
C ILE A 84 18.57 -23.87 3.88
N ARG A 85 18.51 -25.20 3.69
CA ARG A 85 18.86 -25.85 2.42
C ARG A 85 17.93 -25.42 1.29
N CYS A 86 16.61 -25.38 1.55
CA CYS A 86 15.62 -25.00 0.55
C CYS A 86 15.77 -23.52 0.14
N GLN A 87 15.95 -22.63 1.11
CA GLN A 87 16.08 -21.19 0.86
C GLN A 87 17.42 -20.82 0.17
N GLY A 88 18.42 -21.72 0.18
CA GLY A 88 19.64 -21.60 -0.60
C GLY A 88 20.49 -20.39 -0.21
N ALA A 89 20.73 -19.49 -1.18
CA ALA A 89 21.56 -18.29 -1.00
C ALA A 89 21.05 -17.29 0.05
N LYS A 90 19.79 -17.42 0.51
CA LYS A 90 19.20 -16.53 1.51
C LYS A 90 19.63 -16.91 2.93
N PRO A 91 20.39 -16.04 3.65
CA PRO A 91 20.54 -16.18 5.08
C PRO A 91 19.22 -15.84 5.76
N ILE A 92 18.56 -16.82 6.37
CA ILE A 92 17.25 -16.64 7.00
C ILE A 92 17.38 -15.75 8.26
N LEU A 93 16.74 -14.58 8.24
CA LEU A 93 16.57 -13.71 9.40
C LEU A 93 15.31 -14.07 10.19
N LEU A 94 14.19 -14.34 9.51
CA LEU A 94 12.93 -14.74 10.14
C LEU A 94 12.39 -15.99 9.45
N ALA A 95 12.25 -17.09 10.21
CA ALA A 95 11.64 -18.33 9.73
C ALA A 95 10.11 -18.29 9.88
N THR A 96 9.48 -17.30 9.23
CA THR A 96 8.05 -16.95 9.37
C THR A 96 7.09 -18.11 9.16
N GLY A 97 7.40 -19.06 8.26
CA GLY A 97 6.62 -20.29 8.05
C GLY A 97 6.61 -21.26 9.25
N ARG A 98 7.49 -21.03 10.23
CA ARG A 98 7.55 -21.74 11.52
C ARG A 98 6.92 -20.94 12.66
N MET A 99 6.69 -19.64 12.47
CA MET A 99 6.18 -18.73 13.49
C MET A 99 4.64 -18.74 13.47
N LYS A 100 4.05 -19.41 14.46
CA LYS A 100 2.59 -19.61 14.57
C LYS A 100 1.95 -18.92 15.77
N LEU A 101 2.73 -18.29 16.64
CA LEU A 101 2.25 -17.59 17.82
C LEU A 101 2.39 -16.07 17.63
N PRO A 102 1.35 -15.27 17.94
CA PRO A 102 -0.03 -15.71 18.25
C PRO A 102 -0.76 -16.29 17.03
N TYR A 103 -0.31 -15.97 15.82
CA TYR A 103 -0.87 -16.43 14.54
C TYR A 103 0.24 -16.82 13.56
N GLN A 104 -0.11 -17.30 12.37
CA GLN A 104 0.84 -17.46 11.26
C GLN A 104 1.35 -16.08 10.81
N TRP A 105 2.66 -15.92 10.70
CA TRP A 105 3.27 -14.63 10.39
C TRP A 105 3.27 -14.29 8.89
N GLN A 106 3.31 -15.30 8.03
CA GLN A 106 3.19 -15.17 6.56
C GLN A 106 2.31 -16.29 6.00
N PRO A 107 1.64 -16.07 4.85
CA PRO A 107 0.76 -17.05 4.25
C PRO A 107 1.56 -18.22 3.64
N ASN A 108 1.09 -19.45 3.86
CA ASN A 108 1.52 -20.60 3.04
C ASN A 108 0.61 -20.78 1.81
N ILE A 109 -0.67 -20.43 1.96
CA ILE A 109 -1.69 -20.55 0.94
C ILE A 109 -1.94 -19.16 0.36
N VAL A 110 -1.81 -19.02 -0.96
CA VAL A 110 -2.01 -17.77 -1.68
C VAL A 110 -3.15 -17.90 -2.69
N SER A 111 -3.79 -16.77 -2.99
CA SER A 111 -4.84 -16.68 -4.00
C SER A 111 -4.25 -16.35 -5.37
N THR A 112 -4.42 -17.23 -6.35
CA THR A 112 -4.00 -17.00 -7.75
C THR A 112 -5.21 -16.88 -8.66
N GLN A 113 -5.17 -15.94 -9.61
CA GLN A 113 -6.32 -15.59 -10.43
C GLN A 113 -5.93 -15.08 -11.81
N VAL A 114 -6.69 -15.50 -12.82
CA VAL A 114 -6.65 -14.89 -14.15
C VAL A 114 -8.05 -14.51 -14.62
N ALA A 115 -8.15 -13.38 -15.31
CA ALA A 115 -9.34 -12.97 -16.04
C ALA A 115 -9.00 -12.76 -17.52
N ILE A 116 -9.70 -13.46 -18.40
CA ILE A 116 -9.61 -13.30 -19.86
C ILE A 116 -10.84 -12.51 -20.32
N ILE A 117 -10.62 -11.40 -21.01
CA ILE A 117 -11.65 -10.51 -21.56
C ILE A 117 -11.31 -10.30 -23.03
N GLY A 118 -11.95 -11.08 -23.90
CA GLY A 118 -11.57 -11.12 -25.31
C GLY A 118 -10.11 -11.57 -25.48
N ASN A 119 -9.27 -10.69 -26.01
CA ASN A 119 -7.84 -10.92 -26.20
C ASN A 119 -6.94 -10.34 -25.10
N ILE A 120 -7.52 -9.82 -24.01
CA ILE A 120 -6.79 -9.33 -22.84
C ILE A 120 -6.79 -10.39 -21.74
N VAL A 121 -5.62 -10.70 -21.20
CA VAL A 121 -5.45 -11.53 -20.01
C VAL A 121 -4.93 -10.67 -18.86
N ILE A 122 -5.68 -10.59 -17.77
CA ILE A 122 -5.28 -9.94 -16.53
C ILE A 122 -4.88 -11.04 -15.54
N ALA A 123 -3.59 -11.10 -15.20
CA ALA A 123 -3.05 -11.99 -14.18
C ALA A 123 -2.95 -11.23 -12.85
N GLY A 124 -3.86 -11.55 -11.91
CA GLY A 124 -3.87 -10.97 -10.57
C GLY A 124 -2.92 -11.70 -9.65
N VAL A 125 -1.70 -11.18 -9.49
CA VAL A 125 -0.63 -11.84 -8.73
C VAL A 125 -0.61 -11.42 -7.26
N PRO A 126 -0.48 -12.38 -6.31
CA PRO A 126 -0.55 -12.11 -4.87
C PRO A 126 0.80 -11.64 -4.27
N ALA A 127 1.56 -10.86 -5.03
CA ALA A 127 2.91 -10.43 -4.65
C ALA A 127 3.39 -9.24 -5.49
N GLU A 128 4.57 -8.73 -5.15
CA GLU A 128 5.32 -7.72 -5.89
C GLU A 128 6.35 -8.39 -6.81
N PHE A 129 6.01 -8.52 -8.09
CA PHE A 129 6.90 -9.10 -9.09
C PHE A 129 7.94 -8.06 -9.52
N THR A 130 9.22 -8.45 -9.55
CA THR A 130 10.25 -7.64 -10.20
C THR A 130 9.97 -7.46 -11.68
N THR A 131 10.69 -6.53 -12.32
CA THR A 131 10.57 -6.28 -13.76
C THR A 131 10.74 -7.56 -14.58
N MET A 132 11.79 -8.36 -14.32
CA MET A 132 12.02 -9.58 -15.08
C MET A 132 11.06 -10.70 -14.71
N SER A 133 10.66 -10.84 -13.44
CA SER A 133 9.59 -11.76 -13.04
C SER A 133 8.30 -11.49 -13.80
N GLY A 134 7.86 -10.24 -13.85
CA GLY A 134 6.65 -9.84 -14.57
C GLY A 134 6.78 -10.00 -16.09
N ARG A 135 7.97 -9.80 -16.67
CA ARG A 135 8.22 -10.07 -18.10
C ARG A 135 8.12 -11.56 -18.41
N ARG A 136 8.80 -12.42 -17.63
CA ARG A 136 8.74 -13.88 -17.79
C ARG A 136 7.31 -14.41 -17.65
N LEU A 137 6.53 -13.87 -16.71
CA LEU A 137 5.12 -14.22 -16.54
C LEU A 137 4.27 -13.85 -17.76
N ARG A 138 4.44 -12.62 -18.29
CA ARG A 138 3.72 -12.19 -19.49
C ARG A 138 3.99 -13.11 -20.68
N GLU A 139 5.26 -13.45 -20.92
CA GLU A 139 5.63 -14.32 -22.03
C GLU A 139 5.14 -15.77 -21.82
N ALA A 140 5.18 -16.29 -20.58
CA ALA A 140 4.65 -17.62 -20.27
C ALA A 140 3.14 -17.72 -20.56
N ILE A 141 2.37 -16.68 -20.22
CA ILE A 141 0.93 -16.60 -20.50
C ILE A 141 0.65 -16.43 -21.99
N LYS A 142 1.37 -15.52 -22.68
CA LYS A 142 1.23 -15.32 -24.13
C LYS A 142 1.46 -16.62 -24.89
N LYS A 143 2.47 -17.40 -24.51
CA LYS A 143 2.75 -18.69 -25.13
C LYS A 143 1.52 -19.60 -25.08
N VAL A 144 0.90 -19.75 -23.91
CA VAL A 144 -0.32 -20.57 -23.75
C VAL A 144 -1.48 -20.06 -24.60
N MET A 145 -1.66 -18.74 -24.70
CA MET A 145 -2.74 -18.14 -25.48
C MET A 145 -2.52 -18.26 -27.00
N ASN A 146 -1.27 -18.12 -27.45
CA ASN A 146 -0.89 -18.28 -28.85
C ASN A 146 -1.02 -19.75 -29.30
N ASP A 147 -0.73 -20.70 -28.42
CA ASP A 147 -0.96 -22.13 -28.68
C ASP A 147 -2.47 -22.46 -28.79
N ALA A 148 -3.34 -21.62 -28.23
CA ALA A 148 -4.79 -21.79 -28.25
C ALA A 148 -5.51 -20.98 -29.35
N SER A 149 -4.88 -19.92 -29.88
CA SER A 149 -5.46 -19.05 -30.91
C SER A 149 -4.41 -18.21 -31.63
N ASP A 150 -4.62 -17.92 -32.92
CA ASP A 150 -3.72 -17.09 -33.74
C ASP A 150 -3.84 -15.57 -33.48
N GLY A 151 -4.60 -15.16 -32.46
CA GLY A 151 -4.88 -13.76 -32.17
C GLY A 151 -3.82 -13.10 -31.29
N GLU A 152 -3.56 -11.82 -31.51
CA GLU A 152 -2.68 -11.04 -30.63
C GLU A 152 -3.26 -10.95 -29.22
N THR A 153 -2.48 -11.42 -28.23
CA THR A 153 -2.86 -11.42 -26.82
C THR A 153 -2.13 -10.33 -26.04
N PHE A 154 -2.89 -9.53 -25.28
CA PHE A 154 -2.35 -8.54 -24.35
C PHE A 154 -2.40 -9.07 -22.92
N VAL A 155 -1.24 -9.15 -22.26
CA VAL A 155 -1.15 -9.64 -20.88
C VAL A 155 -0.82 -8.49 -19.92
N ILE A 156 -1.70 -8.28 -18.96
CA ILE A 156 -1.57 -7.31 -17.87
C ILE A 156 -1.25 -8.09 -16.60
N VAL A 157 -0.14 -7.74 -15.93
CA VAL A 157 0.18 -8.25 -14.60
C VAL A 157 -0.32 -7.23 -13.58
N ALA A 158 -1.37 -7.59 -12.85
CA ALA A 158 -1.91 -6.79 -11.76
C ALA A 158 -1.31 -7.29 -10.44
N GLY A 159 -0.36 -6.54 -9.88
CA GLY A 159 0.27 -6.85 -8.60
C GLY A 159 -0.65 -6.61 -7.40
N LEU A 160 -0.21 -7.06 -6.23
CA LEU A 160 -0.88 -6.82 -4.94
C LEU A 160 -2.36 -7.28 -4.90
N CYS A 161 -2.68 -8.35 -5.63
CA CYS A 161 -4.05 -8.85 -5.75
C CYS A 161 -4.36 -9.95 -4.72
N ASN A 162 -5.53 -9.85 -4.07
CA ASN A 162 -6.15 -10.85 -3.18
C ASN A 162 -5.39 -11.18 -1.87
N THR A 163 -4.14 -11.59 -1.95
CA THR A 163 -3.27 -11.94 -0.81
C THR A 163 -1.93 -11.26 -1.01
N TYR A 164 -1.30 -10.76 0.05
CA TYR A 164 0.05 -10.23 -0.03
C TYR A 164 1.06 -11.26 0.47
N SER A 165 1.98 -11.67 -0.40
CA SER A 165 3.06 -12.64 -0.12
C SER A 165 4.44 -12.07 -0.43
N ASP A 166 4.62 -10.76 -0.17
CA ASP A 166 5.87 -10.02 -0.35
C ASP A 166 6.33 -10.01 -1.82
N TYR A 167 7.62 -10.28 -2.09
CA TYR A 167 8.24 -10.08 -3.40
C TYR A 167 8.37 -11.39 -4.19
N VAL A 168 8.51 -11.26 -5.51
CA VAL A 168 8.88 -12.37 -6.41
C VAL A 168 9.99 -11.91 -7.33
N THR A 169 11.21 -12.37 -7.04
CA THR A 169 12.36 -12.22 -7.93
C THR A 169 12.50 -13.42 -8.87
N THR A 170 13.22 -13.22 -9.96
CA THR A 170 13.75 -14.32 -10.76
C THR A 170 14.77 -15.13 -9.94
N PRO A 171 15.06 -16.41 -10.31
CA PRO A 171 16.09 -17.20 -9.63
C PRO A 171 17.47 -16.54 -9.65
N GLU A 172 17.79 -15.77 -10.70
CA GLU A 172 19.07 -15.08 -10.87
C GLU A 172 19.16 -13.84 -9.98
N GLU A 173 18.10 -13.01 -9.97
CA GLU A 173 17.99 -11.87 -9.04
C GLU A 173 18.01 -12.34 -7.57
N TYR A 174 17.40 -13.49 -7.29
CA TYR A 174 17.36 -14.07 -5.95
C TYR A 174 18.75 -14.35 -5.40
N GLN A 175 19.70 -14.83 -6.21
CA GLN A 175 21.05 -15.16 -5.75
C GLN A 175 21.79 -13.94 -5.18
N ILE A 176 21.46 -12.74 -5.66
CA ILE A 176 22.09 -11.50 -5.21
C ILE A 176 21.64 -11.12 -3.80
N GLN A 177 20.45 -11.56 -3.36
CA GLN A 177 19.89 -11.28 -2.04
C GLN A 177 19.86 -9.79 -1.67
N ARG A 178 19.42 -8.95 -2.62
CA ARG A 178 18.92 -7.60 -2.31
C ARG A 178 17.60 -7.66 -1.53
N TYR A 179 16.97 -6.52 -1.26
CA TYR A 179 15.72 -6.48 -0.48
C TYR A 179 14.66 -7.43 -1.05
N GLU A 180 14.42 -7.39 -2.36
CA GLU A 180 13.40 -8.16 -3.05
C GLU A 180 13.72 -9.67 -3.01
N GLY A 181 15.00 -10.04 -3.16
CA GLY A 181 15.44 -11.44 -3.08
C GLY A 181 15.33 -12.00 -1.66
N ALA A 182 15.62 -11.18 -0.65
CA ALA A 182 15.42 -11.56 0.75
C ALA A 182 13.93 -11.64 1.13
N SER A 183 13.09 -10.85 0.48
CA SER A 183 11.62 -10.85 0.65
C SER A 183 10.89 -11.79 -0.30
N THR A 184 11.60 -12.60 -1.10
CA THR A 184 10.99 -13.66 -1.94
C THR A 184 10.79 -14.92 -1.10
N ILE A 185 9.65 -14.99 -0.40
CA ILE A 185 9.51 -15.81 0.82
C ILE A 185 9.52 -17.32 0.59
N TYR A 186 9.08 -17.81 -0.58
CA TYR A 186 9.02 -19.24 -0.89
C TYR A 186 10.31 -19.79 -1.54
N GLY A 187 11.41 -19.04 -1.48
CA GLY A 187 12.72 -19.48 -1.94
C GLY A 187 13.03 -19.14 -3.42
N PRO A 188 14.17 -19.64 -3.95
CA PRO A 188 14.69 -19.23 -5.26
C PRO A 188 13.75 -19.54 -6.44
N HIS A 189 12.90 -20.56 -6.31
CA HIS A 189 12.01 -21.01 -7.38
C HIS A 189 10.57 -20.53 -7.23
N THR A 190 10.35 -19.50 -6.40
CA THR A 190 9.03 -18.87 -6.25
C THR A 190 8.45 -18.43 -7.59
N LEU A 191 9.24 -17.76 -8.43
CA LEU A 191 8.80 -17.36 -9.77
C LEU A 191 8.46 -18.57 -10.65
N THR A 192 9.33 -19.59 -10.69
CA THR A 192 9.13 -20.79 -11.52
C THR A 192 7.79 -21.45 -11.23
N ILE A 193 7.44 -21.58 -9.94
CA ILE A 193 6.16 -22.11 -9.49
C ILE A 193 5.00 -21.23 -9.96
N TYR A 194 5.12 -19.91 -9.83
CA TYR A 194 4.10 -19.00 -10.34
C TYR A 194 3.94 -19.09 -11.86
N LEU A 195 5.03 -19.18 -12.63
CA LEU A 195 4.94 -19.34 -14.09
C LEU A 195 4.10 -20.56 -14.45
N LYS A 196 4.40 -21.72 -13.86
CA LYS A 196 3.61 -22.95 -14.04
C LYS A 196 2.15 -22.75 -13.65
N GLN A 197 1.90 -22.23 -12.44
CA GLN A 197 0.54 -22.01 -11.93
C GLN A 197 -0.29 -21.12 -12.86
N TYR A 198 0.26 -19.99 -13.33
CA TYR A 198 -0.47 -19.08 -14.20
C TYR A 198 -0.66 -19.64 -15.60
N GLN A 199 0.26 -20.46 -16.12
CA GLN A 199 0.06 -21.20 -17.36
C GLN A 199 -1.11 -22.19 -17.21
N GLU A 200 -1.19 -22.93 -16.11
CA GLU A 200 -2.29 -23.87 -15.82
C GLU A 200 -3.65 -23.15 -15.70
N LEU A 201 -3.69 -22.00 -15.00
CA LEU A 201 -4.91 -21.20 -14.88
C LEU A 201 -5.40 -20.69 -16.25
N VAL A 202 -4.49 -20.16 -17.07
CA VAL A 202 -4.83 -19.64 -18.41
C VAL A 202 -5.25 -20.77 -19.34
N GLN A 203 -4.54 -21.90 -19.30
CA GLN A 203 -4.90 -23.08 -20.09
C GLN A 203 -6.31 -23.57 -19.72
N ALA A 204 -6.62 -23.66 -18.44
CA ALA A 204 -7.96 -24.05 -18.00
C ALA A 204 -9.03 -23.03 -18.38
N ALA A 205 -8.74 -21.73 -18.29
CA ALA A 205 -9.65 -20.67 -18.71
C ALA A 205 -9.96 -20.75 -20.21
N ALA A 206 -8.94 -20.94 -21.05
CA ALA A 206 -9.05 -21.09 -22.50
C ALA A 206 -9.81 -22.37 -22.88
N GLN A 207 -9.51 -23.49 -22.22
CA GLN A 207 -10.12 -24.80 -22.48
C GLN A 207 -11.47 -25.01 -21.77
N LYS A 208 -11.94 -24.04 -20.97
CA LYS A 208 -13.13 -24.15 -20.10
C LYS A 208 -13.08 -25.38 -19.19
N LYS A 209 -11.88 -25.73 -18.72
CA LYS A 209 -11.64 -26.87 -17.84
C LYS A 209 -11.90 -26.47 -16.38
N PHE A 210 -12.60 -27.33 -15.65
CA PHE A 210 -12.74 -27.18 -14.20
C PHE A 210 -11.40 -27.40 -13.50
N ILE A 211 -11.06 -26.51 -12.56
CA ILE A 211 -9.94 -26.69 -11.64
C ILE A 211 -10.48 -26.76 -10.21
N PRO A 212 -10.06 -27.72 -9.38
CA PRO A 212 -10.37 -27.72 -7.96
C PRO A 212 -9.90 -26.41 -7.29
N PRO A 213 -10.65 -25.88 -6.31
CA PRO A 213 -10.38 -24.58 -5.69
C PRO A 213 -9.07 -24.52 -4.88
N GLY A 214 -8.42 -25.65 -4.63
CA GLY A 214 -7.24 -25.75 -3.78
C GLY A 214 -7.55 -25.77 -2.28
N PRO A 215 -6.51 -25.76 -1.43
CA PRO A 215 -6.70 -25.78 0.01
C PRO A 215 -7.33 -24.47 0.52
N PRO A 216 -8.19 -24.52 1.54
CA PRO A 216 -8.86 -23.34 2.06
C PRO A 216 -7.86 -22.36 2.69
N ALA A 217 -8.06 -21.06 2.46
CA ALA A 217 -7.28 -20.02 3.11
C ALA A 217 -7.38 -20.10 4.65
N SER A 218 -6.32 -19.66 5.33
CA SER A 218 -6.26 -19.66 6.80
C SER A 218 -7.35 -18.75 7.40
N LYS A 219 -8.09 -19.26 8.39
CA LYS A 219 -9.22 -18.55 9.03
C LYS A 219 -8.75 -17.51 10.07
N LEU A 220 -7.75 -16.69 9.74
CA LEU A 220 -7.21 -15.68 10.66
C LEU A 220 -8.24 -14.60 11.04
N LEU A 221 -9.18 -14.29 10.14
CA LEU A 221 -10.28 -13.34 10.39
C LEU A 221 -11.25 -13.80 11.50
N GLN A 222 -11.22 -15.08 11.88
CA GLN A 222 -12.04 -15.62 12.96
C GLN A 222 -11.32 -15.59 14.32
N SER A 223 -10.12 -15.01 14.38
CA SER A 223 -9.30 -14.94 15.59
C SER A 223 -9.31 -13.54 16.21
N ASN A 224 -9.18 -13.48 17.54
CA ASN A 224 -9.10 -12.22 18.30
C ASN A 224 -7.76 -11.50 18.06
N LEU A 225 -7.64 -10.79 16.93
CA LEU A 225 -6.43 -10.07 16.56
C LEU A 225 -5.97 -9.14 17.69
N ILE A 226 -4.69 -9.27 18.06
CA ILE A 226 -4.08 -8.47 19.11
C ILE A 226 -3.65 -7.14 18.50
N THR A 227 -4.08 -6.02 19.10
CA THR A 227 -3.55 -4.69 18.80
C THR A 227 -2.80 -4.14 20.01
N LEU A 228 -1.58 -3.65 19.79
CA LEU A 228 -0.79 -2.93 20.79
C LEU A 228 -0.91 -1.42 20.62
N VAL A 229 -1.67 -0.95 19.62
CA VAL A 229 -1.91 0.48 19.39
C VAL A 229 -2.97 0.95 20.39
N PRO A 230 -2.63 1.85 21.34
CA PRO A 230 -3.60 2.31 22.32
C PRO A 230 -4.82 2.96 21.66
N PRO A 231 -6.03 2.80 22.21
CA PRO A 231 -7.21 3.52 21.73
C PRO A 231 -7.09 5.02 22.05
N VAL A 232 -7.91 5.83 21.40
CA VAL A 232 -8.12 7.22 21.85
C VAL A 232 -8.83 7.17 23.19
N LEU A 233 -8.22 7.69 24.26
CA LEU A 233 -8.81 7.65 25.60
C LEU A 233 -9.88 8.73 25.78
N TYR A 234 -9.51 9.96 25.47
CA TYR A 234 -10.36 11.16 25.49
C TYR A 234 -9.65 12.29 24.75
N ASP A 235 -10.41 13.33 24.41
CA ASP A 235 -9.88 14.59 23.90
C ASP A 235 -10.37 15.75 24.76
N THR A 236 -9.53 16.77 24.92
CA THR A 236 -9.94 18.02 25.56
C THR A 236 -9.54 19.22 24.70
N PRO A 237 -10.43 20.21 24.53
CA PRO A 237 -9.99 21.50 24.02
C PRO A 237 -9.15 22.16 25.12
N ARG A 238 -8.12 22.92 24.74
CA ARG A 238 -7.34 23.70 25.72
C ARG A 238 -8.26 24.67 26.47
N TRP A 239 -7.89 25.05 27.69
CA TRP A 239 -8.69 25.94 28.54
C TRP A 239 -9.11 27.20 27.78
N GLY A 240 -10.41 27.46 27.75
CA GLY A 240 -11.00 28.68 27.21
C GLY A 240 -11.31 28.58 25.72
N ARG A 241 -11.21 27.37 25.15
CA ARG A 241 -11.56 27.08 23.76
C ARG A 241 -12.51 25.91 23.66
N ASN A 242 -13.19 25.82 22.53
CA ASN A 242 -14.01 24.71 22.12
C ASN A 242 -13.37 23.98 20.94
N PHE A 243 -13.80 22.73 20.69
CA PHE A 243 -13.45 22.05 19.45
C PHE A 243 -14.01 22.81 18.26
N GLY A 244 -13.21 22.97 17.20
CA GLY A 244 -13.56 23.80 16.04
C GLY A 244 -13.13 25.26 16.15
N ASP A 245 -12.65 25.73 17.31
CA ASP A 245 -12.13 27.09 17.42
C ASP A 245 -10.86 27.27 16.58
N VAL A 246 -10.80 28.40 15.86
CA VAL A 246 -9.65 28.74 15.01
C VAL A 246 -8.53 29.33 15.85
N ILE A 247 -7.37 28.67 15.83
CA ILE A 247 -6.13 29.12 16.46
C ILE A 247 -5.39 30.12 15.57
N GLN A 248 -5.32 29.82 14.27
CA GLN A 248 -4.70 30.67 13.26
C GLN A 248 -5.69 30.89 12.12
N GLN A 249 -6.12 32.15 11.96
CA GLN A 249 -6.99 32.59 10.88
C GLN A 249 -6.20 32.76 9.57
N PRO A 250 -6.86 32.67 8.40
CA PRO A 250 -6.22 32.94 7.12
C PRO A 250 -5.86 34.43 6.98
N PRO A 251 -4.96 34.80 6.05
CA PRO A 251 -4.75 36.20 5.71
C PRO A 251 -6.03 36.80 5.11
N LYS A 252 -6.23 38.12 5.18
CA LYS A 252 -7.41 38.77 4.57
C LYS A 252 -7.42 38.71 3.04
N PHE A 253 -6.24 38.63 2.44
CA PHE A 253 -6.03 38.60 1.00
C PHE A 253 -5.00 37.52 0.66
N ALA A 254 -5.24 36.79 -0.41
CA ALA A 254 -4.30 35.84 -1.00
C ALA A 254 -4.34 35.97 -2.53
N SER A 255 -3.27 35.53 -3.18
CA SER A 255 -3.12 35.52 -4.64
C SER A 255 -3.07 34.09 -5.16
N PRO A 256 -3.40 33.85 -6.44
CA PRO A 256 -3.09 32.59 -7.10
C PRO A 256 -1.61 32.22 -6.93
N GLY A 257 -1.33 30.99 -6.51
CA GLY A 257 0.00 30.48 -6.16
C GLY A 257 0.40 30.63 -4.69
N ASP A 258 -0.36 31.37 -3.87
CA ASP A 258 -0.11 31.45 -2.43
C ASP A 258 -0.55 30.15 -1.72
N THR A 259 0.02 29.88 -0.55
CA THR A 259 -0.45 28.82 0.35
C THR A 259 -1.14 29.43 1.57
N VAL A 260 -2.41 29.10 1.77
CA VAL A 260 -3.19 29.52 2.93
C VAL A 260 -3.08 28.46 4.01
N THR A 261 -2.64 28.85 5.20
CA THR A 261 -2.48 27.95 6.36
C THR A 261 -3.35 28.42 7.51
N VAL A 262 -4.17 27.51 8.04
CA VAL A 262 -5.07 27.75 9.17
C VAL A 262 -4.96 26.63 10.19
N ILE A 263 -5.23 26.92 11.46
CA ILE A 263 -5.10 25.95 12.54
C ILE A 263 -6.36 25.94 13.37
N PHE A 264 -6.89 24.77 13.71
CA PHE A 264 -8.07 24.58 14.56
C PHE A 264 -7.76 23.74 15.79
N VAL A 265 -8.49 23.99 16.88
CA VAL A 265 -8.58 23.05 18.01
C VAL A 265 -9.34 21.81 17.53
N ALA A 266 -8.74 20.63 17.71
CA ALA A 266 -9.27 19.40 17.11
C ALA A 266 -9.22 18.19 18.04
N GLY A 267 -10.17 17.27 17.87
CA GLY A 267 -10.12 15.92 18.44
C GLY A 267 -9.20 14.98 17.65
N HIS A 268 -8.98 13.77 18.14
CA HIS A 268 -8.17 12.78 17.43
C HIS A 268 -8.93 12.23 16.20
N PRO A 269 -8.35 12.21 14.98
CA PRO A 269 -9.02 11.68 13.78
C PRO A 269 -9.35 10.18 13.84
N ARG A 270 -8.84 9.43 14.83
CA ARG A 270 -9.21 8.02 15.03
C ARG A 270 -10.59 7.85 15.67
N ASN A 271 -11.22 8.93 16.15
CA ASN A 271 -12.58 8.88 16.67
C ASN A 271 -13.62 8.62 15.57
N ASN A 272 -13.36 9.08 14.35
CA ASN A 272 -14.20 8.83 13.18
C ASN A 272 -13.34 8.99 11.92
N LEU A 273 -13.38 7.99 11.03
CA LEU A 273 -12.59 7.98 9.79
C LEU A 273 -13.08 8.96 8.73
N MET A 274 -14.27 9.53 8.90
CA MET A 274 -14.93 10.40 7.92
C MET A 274 -15.10 9.72 6.55
N THR A 275 -15.34 8.40 6.53
CA THR A 275 -15.60 7.64 5.29
C THR A 275 -16.78 8.25 4.53
N ASP A 276 -16.61 8.45 3.21
CA ASP A 276 -17.56 9.15 2.33
C ASP A 276 -17.92 10.59 2.79
N SER A 277 -17.02 11.20 3.58
CA SER A 277 -17.10 12.57 4.08
C SER A 277 -15.72 13.22 4.01
N THR A 278 -15.50 14.32 4.74
CA THR A 278 -14.21 15.04 4.70
C THR A 278 -13.89 15.78 6.00
N PHE A 279 -12.62 15.77 6.41
CA PHE A 279 -12.13 16.53 7.56
C PHE A 279 -12.03 18.03 7.30
N LEU A 280 -12.02 18.47 6.04
CA LEU A 280 -11.95 19.89 5.67
C LEU A 280 -12.67 20.20 4.37
N THR A 281 -13.16 21.43 4.25
CA THR A 281 -13.60 21.99 2.97
C THR A 281 -12.98 23.36 2.77
N VAL A 282 -12.50 23.63 1.56
CA VAL A 282 -12.31 25.00 1.06
C VAL A 282 -13.62 25.40 0.41
N GLU A 283 -14.21 26.49 0.86
CA GLU A 283 -15.51 26.95 0.40
C GLU A 283 -15.38 28.31 -0.27
N ARG A 284 -16.07 28.52 -1.39
CA ARG A 284 -16.17 29.80 -2.10
C ARG A 284 -17.57 30.37 -1.90
N LEU A 285 -17.66 31.68 -1.70
CA LEU A 285 -18.93 32.40 -1.68
C LEU A 285 -19.40 32.65 -3.12
N GLU A 286 -20.61 32.18 -3.45
CA GLU A 286 -21.26 32.45 -4.74
C GLU A 286 -22.24 33.63 -4.67
N ASP A 287 -22.80 34.02 -5.81
CA ASP A 287 -23.63 35.23 -5.98
C ASP A 287 -24.92 35.23 -5.14
N ASP A 288 -25.40 34.05 -4.74
CA ASP A 288 -26.58 33.84 -3.89
C ASP A 288 -26.26 33.86 -2.38
N GLU A 289 -25.06 34.32 -2.01
CA GLU A 289 -24.53 34.31 -0.64
C GLU A 289 -24.38 32.91 -0.03
N VAL A 290 -24.37 31.87 -0.87
CA VAL A 290 -24.15 30.48 -0.44
C VAL A 290 -22.67 30.12 -0.53
N TRP A 291 -22.18 29.42 0.49
CA TRP A 291 -20.83 28.87 0.52
C TRP A 291 -20.82 27.47 -0.09
N LEU A 292 -20.13 27.30 -1.22
CA LEU A 292 -20.00 26.01 -1.89
C LEU A 292 -18.60 25.42 -1.70
N PRO A 293 -18.47 24.13 -1.35
CA PRO A 293 -17.18 23.47 -1.27
C PRO A 293 -16.58 23.33 -2.69
N ILE A 294 -15.34 23.77 -2.84
CA ILE A 294 -14.57 23.68 -4.09
C ILE A 294 -13.37 22.74 -3.98
N ALA A 295 -12.94 22.42 -2.76
CA ALA A 295 -11.92 21.41 -2.48
C ALA A 295 -12.18 20.78 -1.10
N THR A 296 -11.66 19.57 -0.93
CA THR A 296 -11.80 18.66 0.21
C THR A 296 -10.42 18.12 0.60
N ASP A 297 -10.34 17.28 1.64
CA ASP A 297 -9.12 16.54 1.99
C ASP A 297 -8.68 15.46 0.99
N ALA A 298 -9.49 15.17 -0.04
CA ALA A 298 -9.11 14.30 -1.16
C ALA A 298 -8.36 15.03 -2.29
N ASP A 299 -8.43 16.36 -2.32
CA ASP A 299 -7.84 17.19 -3.38
C ASP A 299 -6.34 17.43 -3.14
N TRP A 300 -5.56 17.42 -4.23
CA TRP A 300 -4.09 17.47 -4.16
C TRP A 300 -3.55 18.75 -3.52
N GLU A 301 -4.25 19.86 -3.74
CA GLU A 301 -3.88 21.18 -3.24
C GLU A 301 -4.15 21.37 -1.74
N THR A 302 -4.89 20.47 -1.09
CA THR A 302 -5.15 20.57 0.35
C THR A 302 -4.26 19.59 1.14
N LYS A 303 -4.00 19.94 2.41
CA LYS A 303 -3.36 19.03 3.38
C LYS A 303 -4.05 19.14 4.72
N PHE A 304 -4.25 17.98 5.35
CA PHE A 304 -4.73 17.83 6.72
C PHE A 304 -3.60 17.28 7.59
N GLN A 305 -3.14 18.06 8.57
CA GLN A 305 -2.07 17.65 9.48
C GLN A 305 -2.53 17.72 10.93
N TRP A 306 -2.80 16.57 11.52
CA TRP A 306 -3.14 16.48 12.94
C TRP A 306 -1.87 16.45 13.81
N THR A 307 -1.87 17.21 14.92
CA THR A 307 -0.76 17.24 15.88
C THR A 307 -1.28 17.15 17.31
N ARG A 308 -0.73 16.20 18.07
CA ARG A 308 -0.93 16.15 19.53
C ARG A 308 -0.16 17.27 20.20
N THR A 309 -0.86 18.12 20.96
CA THR A 309 -0.24 19.25 21.68
C THR A 309 -0.01 18.96 23.16
N SER A 310 -0.76 18.02 23.75
CA SER A 310 -0.52 17.50 25.10
C SER A 310 -1.10 16.09 25.24
N MET A 311 -0.25 15.12 25.57
CA MET A 311 -0.67 13.74 25.84
C MET A 311 -1.49 13.64 27.14
N ILE A 312 -1.01 14.27 28.21
CA ILE A 312 -1.64 14.20 29.54
C ILE A 312 -2.99 14.89 29.55
N LEU A 313 -3.13 16.01 28.84
CA LEU A 313 -4.41 16.72 28.77
C LEU A 313 -5.31 16.17 27.67
N GLY A 314 -4.81 15.37 26.73
CA GLY A 314 -5.59 14.92 25.58
C GLY A 314 -5.89 16.04 24.58
N SER A 315 -5.11 17.12 24.55
CA SER A 315 -5.34 18.25 23.63
C SER A 315 -4.60 18.08 22.30
N SER A 316 -5.26 18.45 21.20
CA SER A 316 -4.69 18.40 19.85
C SER A 316 -5.18 19.55 18.99
N GLN A 317 -4.50 19.74 17.86
CA GLN A 317 -4.87 20.70 16.84
C GLN A 317 -4.74 20.06 15.46
N VAL A 318 -5.41 20.64 14.48
CA VAL A 318 -5.19 20.35 13.07
C VAL A 318 -4.68 21.61 12.38
N THR A 319 -3.66 21.44 11.55
CA THR A 319 -3.22 22.43 10.58
C THR A 319 -3.78 22.04 9.22
N ILE A 320 -4.51 22.95 8.59
CA ILE A 320 -5.02 22.79 7.23
C ILE A 320 -4.28 23.77 6.33
N THR A 321 -3.75 23.26 5.22
CA THR A 321 -3.13 24.09 4.18
C THR A 321 -3.89 23.94 2.88
N TRP A 322 -4.04 25.05 2.15
CA TRP A 322 -4.57 25.08 0.79
C TRP A 322 -3.59 25.82 -0.12
N GLU A 323 -3.06 25.12 -1.11
CA GLU A 323 -2.27 25.69 -2.20
C GLU A 323 -3.20 26.24 -3.28
N ILE A 324 -3.22 27.56 -3.45
CA ILE A 324 -4.15 28.20 -4.37
C ILE A 324 -3.65 27.99 -5.79
N SER A 325 -4.43 27.26 -6.61
CA SER A 325 -4.09 27.07 -8.03
C SER A 325 -4.02 28.39 -8.80
N GLN A 326 -3.21 28.42 -9.86
CA GLN A 326 -3.06 29.58 -10.74
C GLN A 326 -4.35 29.97 -11.47
N ASP A 327 -5.24 29.01 -11.71
CA ASP A 327 -6.53 29.17 -12.39
C ASP A 327 -7.72 29.37 -11.44
N VAL A 328 -7.45 29.55 -10.14
CA VAL A 328 -8.50 29.82 -9.14
C VAL A 328 -9.37 31.00 -9.58
N LYS A 329 -10.69 30.85 -9.42
CA LYS A 329 -11.61 31.96 -9.66
C LYS A 329 -11.42 33.02 -8.57
N PRO A 330 -11.29 34.31 -8.91
CA PRO A 330 -11.29 35.35 -7.89
C PRO A 330 -12.61 35.32 -7.09
N GLY A 331 -12.55 35.62 -5.79
CA GLY A 331 -13.72 35.58 -4.92
C GLY A 331 -13.39 35.61 -3.43
N GLU A 332 -14.43 35.45 -2.62
CA GLU A 332 -14.32 35.26 -1.17
C GLU A 332 -14.30 33.76 -0.86
N TYR A 333 -13.38 33.36 0.01
CA TYR A 333 -13.12 31.99 0.39
C TYR A 333 -13.11 31.84 1.90
N ARG A 334 -13.41 30.65 2.41
CA ARG A 334 -13.20 30.26 3.80
C ARG A 334 -12.81 28.80 3.89
N ILE A 335 -12.22 28.41 5.01
CA ILE A 335 -11.89 27.03 5.30
C ILE A 335 -12.78 26.56 6.44
N ARG A 336 -13.38 25.38 6.28
CA ARG A 336 -14.11 24.68 7.33
C ARG A 336 -13.36 23.41 7.70
N HIS A 337 -13.34 23.11 9.00
CA HIS A 337 -12.86 21.85 9.55
C HIS A 337 -14.02 21.10 10.17
N ASN A 338 -14.14 19.81 9.87
CA ASN A 338 -15.10 18.89 10.49
C ASN A 338 -14.34 17.82 11.27
N GLY A 339 -14.85 17.43 12.44
CA GLY A 339 -14.19 16.39 13.22
C GLY A 339 -15.07 15.81 14.31
N TYR A 340 -14.48 14.86 15.05
CA TYR A 340 -15.11 14.21 16.19
C TYR A 340 -14.17 14.22 17.39
N TYR A 341 -14.71 14.46 18.58
CA TYR A 341 -13.95 14.37 19.83
C TYR A 341 -14.52 13.28 20.73
N ARG A 342 -13.66 12.64 21.51
CA ARG A 342 -14.07 11.67 22.53
C ARG A 342 -14.18 12.34 23.89
N TYR A 343 -15.37 12.31 24.48
CA TYR A 343 -15.58 12.89 25.81
C TYR A 343 -15.04 11.98 26.91
N ILE A 344 -14.50 12.56 27.98
CA ILE A 344 -13.82 11.82 29.06
C ILE A 344 -14.74 10.85 29.81
N LEU A 345 -16.04 11.14 29.89
CA LEU A 345 -17.04 10.23 30.49
C LEU A 345 -17.65 9.25 29.49
N GLY A 346 -17.11 9.18 28.27
CA GLY A 346 -17.59 8.34 27.18
C GLY A 346 -18.40 9.10 26.14
N GLY A 347 -18.53 8.49 24.96
CA GLY A 347 -19.18 9.09 23.79
C GLY A 347 -18.21 9.78 22.83
N VAL A 348 -18.60 9.80 21.55
CA VAL A 348 -17.87 10.45 20.46
C VAL A 348 -18.84 11.41 19.77
N TYR A 349 -18.48 12.68 19.70
CA TYR A 349 -19.39 13.76 19.29
C TYR A 349 -18.82 14.56 18.13
N PRO A 350 -19.65 14.92 17.13
CA PRO A 350 -19.22 15.74 16.01
C PRO A 350 -19.03 17.20 16.43
N TYR A 351 -18.15 17.90 15.74
CA TYR A 351 -18.00 19.34 15.79
C TYR A 351 -17.57 19.87 14.43
N TYR A 352 -17.73 21.18 14.22
CA TYR A 352 -17.13 21.86 13.08
C TYR A 352 -16.59 23.24 13.50
N GLY A 353 -15.64 23.73 12.73
CA GLY A 353 -15.06 25.06 12.84
C GLY A 353 -15.01 25.73 11.48
N VAL A 354 -15.17 27.05 11.44
CA VAL A 354 -15.10 27.83 10.20
C VAL A 354 -14.20 29.04 10.42
N THR A 355 -13.30 29.32 9.47
CA THR A 355 -12.46 30.50 9.51
C THR A 355 -13.24 31.77 9.21
N ASN A 356 -12.59 32.92 9.46
CA ASN A 356 -12.98 34.14 8.77
C ASN A 356 -12.84 33.94 7.25
N HIS A 357 -13.64 34.67 6.49
CA HIS A 357 -13.48 34.70 5.03
C HIS A 357 -12.27 35.54 4.63
N PHE A 358 -11.72 35.24 3.45
CA PHE A 358 -10.59 35.93 2.85
C PHE A 358 -10.76 36.03 1.35
N ARG A 359 -10.21 37.08 0.76
CA ARG A 359 -10.33 37.34 -0.66
C ARG A 359 -9.17 36.74 -1.44
N VAL A 360 -9.46 35.99 -2.48
CA VAL A 360 -8.48 35.55 -3.47
C VAL A 360 -8.62 36.39 -4.73
N ALA A 361 -7.55 37.06 -5.15
CA ALA A 361 -7.51 37.85 -6.37
C ALA A 361 -6.09 37.91 -6.95
N PRO A 362 -5.91 38.11 -8.27
CA PRO A 362 -4.60 38.31 -8.85
C PRO A 362 -3.87 39.47 -8.16
N ALA A 363 -2.59 39.30 -7.88
CA ALA A 363 -1.77 40.37 -7.34
C ALA A 363 -1.87 41.60 -8.26
N LEU A 364 -2.25 42.75 -7.72
CA LEU A 364 -2.23 44.01 -8.45
C LEU A 364 -0.79 44.22 -8.95
N GLN A 365 -0.57 44.14 -10.27
CA GLN A 365 0.67 44.63 -10.86
C GLN A 365 0.83 46.07 -10.37
N LYS A 366 1.84 46.33 -9.54
CA LYS A 366 2.22 47.69 -9.18
C LYS A 366 2.55 48.42 -10.47
N ILE A 367 1.58 49.18 -10.99
CA ILE A 367 1.82 50.14 -12.07
C ILE A 367 2.84 51.12 -11.50
N ARG A 368 4.11 50.92 -11.85
CA ARG A 368 5.14 51.93 -11.64
C ARG A 368 4.69 53.16 -12.42
N ARG A 369 4.07 54.13 -11.74
CA ARG A 369 3.93 55.48 -12.27
C ARG A 369 5.35 55.99 -12.52
N ARG A 370 5.81 55.88 -13.76
CA ARG A 370 6.91 56.71 -14.26
C ARG A 370 6.37 58.14 -14.23
N ASN A 371 6.66 58.86 -13.16
CA ASN A 371 6.56 60.32 -13.16
C ASN A 371 7.60 60.81 -14.18
N TYR A 372 7.13 61.30 -15.32
CA TYR A 372 7.90 62.25 -16.12
C TYR A 372 7.63 63.62 -15.50
N GLY A 373 8.65 64.17 -14.86
CA GLY A 373 8.75 65.55 -14.41
C GLY A 373 10.08 66.10 -14.87
#